data_AF-A0A0B4GMQ5-F1
#
_entry.id   AF-A0A0B4GMQ5-F1
#
_cell.length_a   1.000
_cell.length_b   1.000
_cell.length_c   1.000
_cell.angle_alpha   90.00
_cell.angle_beta   90.00
_cell.angle_gamma   90.00
#
_symmetry.space_group_name_H-M   'P 1'
#
loop_
_entity.id
_entity.type
_entity.pdbx_description
1 polymer ?
#
loop_
_entity_poly.entity_id
_entity_poly.type
_entity_poly.pdbx_seq_one_letter_code
_entity_poly.pdbx_strand_id
1 'polypeptide(L)'
;MHQKLDDPKSDPMAPLKSMLNFAIPTDSTAIPSISECAVHLLLLESFTILRRDVQQWGKSVGIKAEVAWDIFLHLAVQRFLKWSQTPRLLDGTTPPLDVLMVWHAYMLNPGAYLDYEEAVLHGQFGGKGIAWASLRDCIDMNTTAFTLLPADEAIIVSMSLDPDLLGAMKLGMVNPLVQKEVEVACSVQIDLCAAVGRQFDFSEKMYSLNWLRCPFARETLERCALEYQHFFKLIADNTELAIMPTLHVDLVWHTHQLSPASYRAYCDETTWQWQSAAAEPYRTPN
;
A
#
# COMPACT_ATOMS: atom_id res chain seq x y z
N MET A 1 46.83 -27.47 2.15
CA MET A 1 46.29 -26.09 2.13
C MET A 1 44.80 -26.17 2.37
N HIS A 2 44.36 -26.01 3.62
CA HIS A 2 42.96 -25.78 3.94
C HIS A 2 42.71 -24.29 3.75
N GLN A 3 41.97 -23.93 2.70
CA GLN A 3 41.50 -22.57 2.50
C GLN A 3 40.31 -22.38 3.45
N LYS A 4 40.51 -21.54 4.48
CA LYS A 4 39.47 -21.17 5.44
C LYS A 4 38.30 -20.53 4.69
N LEU A 5 37.14 -21.20 4.73
CA LEU A 5 35.84 -20.51 4.72
C LEU A 5 35.77 -19.72 6.03
N ASP A 6 35.93 -18.42 5.97
CA ASP A 6 35.53 -17.46 7.02
C ASP A 6 35.66 -16.07 6.39
N ASP A 7 34.70 -15.67 5.55
CA ASP A 7 34.52 -14.28 5.16
C ASP A 7 33.56 -13.62 6.17
N PRO A 8 33.99 -12.62 6.96
CA PRO A 8 33.21 -12.13 8.08
C PRO A 8 32.09 -11.20 7.60
N LYS A 9 30.84 -11.64 7.79
CA LYS A 9 29.60 -10.84 7.73
C LYS A 9 29.39 -10.06 6.43
N SER A 10 29.00 -10.74 5.35
CA SER A 10 28.17 -10.06 4.36
C SER A 10 26.86 -9.66 5.04
N ASP A 11 26.52 -8.37 5.01
CA ASP A 11 25.24 -7.88 5.54
C ASP A 11 24.12 -8.60 4.78
N PRO A 12 23.28 -9.42 5.43
CA PRO A 12 22.23 -10.18 4.75
C PRO A 12 21.21 -9.25 4.08
N MET A 13 21.17 -7.98 4.49
CA MET A 13 20.31 -6.95 3.91
C MET A 13 21.00 -6.09 2.84
N ALA A 14 22.27 -6.32 2.51
CA ALA A 14 22.98 -5.54 1.49
C ALA A 14 22.28 -5.55 0.12
N PRO A 15 21.72 -6.68 -0.38
CA PRO A 15 20.97 -6.68 -1.64
C PRO A 15 19.72 -5.79 -1.57
N LEU A 16 18.96 -5.86 -0.47
CA LEU A 16 17.76 -5.04 -0.27
C LEU A 16 18.11 -3.55 -0.16
N LYS A 17 19.13 -3.21 0.65
CA LYS A 17 19.60 -1.82 0.79
C LYS A 17 20.05 -1.26 -0.55
N SER A 18 20.75 -2.05 -1.36
CA SER A 18 21.12 -1.66 -2.72
C SER A 18 19.88 -1.39 -3.59
N MET A 19 18.81 -2.19 -3.50
CA MET A 19 17.57 -1.99 -4.25
C MET A 19 16.80 -0.72 -3.83
N LEU A 20 16.75 -0.44 -2.53
CA LEU A 20 15.99 0.68 -1.98
C LEU A 20 16.72 2.04 -2.10
N ASN A 21 18.01 2.02 -2.45
CA ASN A 21 18.82 3.20 -2.72
C ASN A 21 18.68 3.73 -4.16
N PHE A 22 17.98 3.02 -5.06
CA PHE A 22 17.69 3.55 -6.39
C PHE A 22 16.64 4.66 -6.30
N ALA A 23 16.85 5.74 -7.06
CA ALA A 23 15.90 6.83 -7.14
C ALA A 23 14.56 6.30 -7.66
N ILE A 24 13.49 6.51 -6.88
CA ILE A 24 12.12 6.23 -7.31
C ILE A 24 11.82 7.21 -8.45
N PRO A 25 11.55 6.73 -9.68
CA PRO A 25 11.29 7.61 -10.82
C PRO A 25 10.10 8.53 -10.53
N THR A 26 10.23 9.81 -10.88
CA THR A 26 9.21 10.84 -10.59
C THR A 26 8.14 10.96 -11.68
N ASP A 27 8.15 10.11 -12.70
CA ASP A 27 7.33 10.29 -13.90
C ASP A 27 6.08 9.39 -13.93
N SER A 28 4.96 10.00 -14.30
CA SER A 28 3.57 9.66 -13.91
C SER A 28 2.82 8.73 -14.89
N THR A 29 3.51 7.99 -15.75
CA THR A 29 2.91 6.98 -16.66
C THR A 29 3.61 5.62 -16.57
N ALA A 30 4.53 5.46 -15.63
CA ALA A 30 5.38 4.29 -15.53
C ALA A 30 4.76 3.19 -14.65
N ILE A 31 4.96 1.95 -15.07
CA ILE A 31 4.76 0.76 -14.25
C ILE A 31 5.61 0.89 -12.97
N PRO A 32 5.15 0.39 -11.82
CA PRO A 32 5.91 0.46 -10.57
C PRO A 32 7.33 -0.07 -10.71
N SER A 33 8.27 0.65 -10.14
CA SER A 33 9.64 0.22 -9.99
C SER A 33 9.76 -0.94 -8.99
N ILE A 34 10.86 -1.69 -9.12
CA ILE A 34 11.19 -2.76 -8.16
C ILE A 34 11.39 -2.22 -6.74
N SER A 35 11.81 -0.97 -6.59
CA SER A 35 12.00 -0.31 -5.29
C SER A 35 10.65 -0.03 -4.63
N GLU A 36 9.66 0.45 -5.39
CA GLU A 36 8.28 0.63 -4.88
C GLU A 36 7.67 -0.71 -4.47
N CYS A 37 7.82 -1.76 -5.29
CA CYS A 37 7.36 -3.10 -4.94
C CYS A 37 8.04 -3.63 -3.66
N ALA A 38 9.33 -3.32 -3.46
CA ALA A 38 10.05 -3.71 -2.26
C ALA A 38 9.57 -2.95 -1.01
N VAL A 39 9.32 -1.64 -1.10
CA VAL A 39 8.73 -0.86 0.00
C VAL A 39 7.32 -1.34 0.31
N HIS A 40 6.55 -1.69 -0.72
CA HIS A 40 5.22 -2.26 -0.54
C HIS A 40 5.26 -3.60 0.22
N LEU A 41 6.20 -4.50 -0.11
CA LEU A 41 6.41 -5.74 0.65
C LEU A 41 6.72 -5.47 2.14
N LEU A 42 7.55 -4.47 2.44
CA LEU A 42 7.81 -4.05 3.83
C LEU A 42 6.53 -3.54 4.51
N LEU A 43 5.73 -2.74 3.81
CA LEU A 43 4.46 -2.23 4.32
C LEU A 43 3.47 -3.36 4.65
N LEU A 44 3.34 -4.36 3.76
CA LEU A 44 2.48 -5.53 3.97
C LEU A 44 2.91 -6.35 5.19
N GLU A 45 4.22 -6.45 5.43
CA GLU A 45 4.77 -7.05 6.65
C GLU A 45 4.40 -6.22 7.89
N SER A 46 4.54 -4.90 7.85
CA SER A 46 4.11 -4.01 8.95
C SER A 46 2.61 -4.14 9.26
N PHE A 47 1.73 -4.25 8.24
CA PHE A 47 0.30 -4.48 8.45
C PHE A 47 0.01 -5.84 9.09
N THR A 48 0.71 -6.89 8.65
CA THR A 48 0.56 -8.25 9.21
C THR A 48 0.97 -8.28 10.68
N ILE A 49 2.07 -7.62 11.03
CA ILE A 49 2.54 -7.48 12.41
C ILE A 49 1.55 -6.67 13.25
N LEU A 50 1.07 -5.54 12.73
CA LEU A 50 0.08 -4.70 13.42
C LEU A 50 -1.17 -5.51 13.79
N ARG A 51 -1.74 -6.28 12.85
CA ARG A 51 -2.92 -7.13 13.12
C ARG A 51 -2.65 -8.14 14.23
N ARG A 52 -1.50 -8.82 14.17
CA ARG A 52 -1.10 -9.78 15.21
C ARG A 52 -0.98 -9.12 16.58
N ASP A 53 -0.36 -7.95 16.64
CA ASP A 53 -0.10 -7.23 17.88
C ASP A 53 -1.39 -6.67 18.50
N VAL A 54 -2.34 -6.20 17.68
CA VAL A 54 -3.70 -5.83 18.12
C VAL A 54 -4.43 -7.04 18.71
N GLN A 55 -4.41 -8.18 18.02
CA GLN A 55 -5.05 -9.42 18.50
C GLN A 55 -4.43 -9.93 19.80
N GLN A 56 -3.09 -9.86 19.92
CA GLN A 56 -2.38 -10.22 21.14
C GLN A 56 -2.70 -9.28 22.29
N TRP A 57 -2.75 -7.97 22.03
CA TRP A 57 -3.20 -6.99 23.01
C TRP A 57 -4.63 -7.30 23.48
N GLY A 58 -5.57 -7.56 22.56
CA GLY A 58 -6.94 -7.97 22.90
C GLY A 58 -6.98 -9.13 23.88
N LYS A 59 -6.24 -10.21 23.59
CA LYS A 59 -6.13 -11.37 24.47
C LYS A 59 -5.60 -10.99 25.86
N SER A 60 -4.61 -10.10 25.93
CA SER A 60 -3.99 -9.66 27.19
C SER A 60 -4.95 -8.88 28.11
N VAL A 61 -5.96 -8.22 27.55
CA VAL A 61 -6.98 -7.47 28.29
C VAL A 61 -8.34 -8.20 28.37
N GLY A 62 -8.39 -9.49 27.99
CA GLY A 62 -9.59 -10.32 28.07
C GLY A 62 -10.61 -10.13 26.94
N ILE A 63 -10.24 -9.45 25.85
CA ILE A 63 -11.06 -9.27 24.65
C ILE A 63 -10.69 -10.37 23.62
N LYS A 64 -11.69 -10.94 22.94
CA LYS A 64 -11.44 -11.90 21.84
C LYS A 64 -10.63 -11.23 20.72
N ALA A 65 -9.73 -11.97 20.10
CA ALA A 65 -8.80 -11.44 19.09
C ALA A 65 -9.54 -10.75 17.93
N GLU A 66 -10.61 -11.37 17.45
CA GLU A 66 -11.43 -10.88 16.34
C GLU A 66 -12.15 -9.59 16.72
N VAL A 67 -12.66 -9.52 17.95
CA VAL A 67 -13.34 -8.33 18.48
C VAL A 67 -12.36 -7.17 18.69
N ALA A 68 -11.16 -7.46 19.20
CA ALA A 68 -10.12 -6.44 19.36
C ALA A 68 -9.67 -5.87 18.01
N TRP A 69 -9.53 -6.73 17.01
CA TRP A 69 -9.21 -6.34 15.64
C TRP A 69 -10.32 -5.50 15.01
N ASP A 70 -11.57 -5.92 15.17
CA ASP A 70 -12.75 -5.20 14.68
C ASP A 70 -12.84 -3.78 15.28
N ILE A 71 -12.66 -3.68 16.61
CA ILE A 71 -12.59 -2.39 17.31
C ILE A 71 -11.48 -1.52 16.72
N PHE A 72 -10.27 -2.06 16.58
CA PHE A 72 -9.12 -1.32 16.03
C PHE A 72 -9.38 -0.83 14.61
N LEU A 73 -9.99 -1.65 13.75
CA LEU A 73 -10.30 -1.28 12.37
C LEU A 73 -11.31 -0.13 12.29
N HIS A 74 -12.36 -0.17 13.10
CA HIS A 74 -13.33 0.94 13.14
C HIS A 74 -12.65 2.25 13.55
N LEU A 75 -11.76 2.21 14.56
CA LEU A 75 -10.97 3.37 14.97
C LEU A 75 -10.05 3.88 13.86
N ALA A 76 -9.36 2.97 13.17
CA ALA A 76 -8.47 3.30 12.06
C ALA A 76 -9.23 3.96 10.90
N VAL A 77 -10.43 3.47 10.57
CA VAL A 77 -11.30 4.07 9.53
C VAL A 77 -11.72 5.49 9.92
N GLN A 78 -12.15 5.72 11.17
CA GLN A 78 -12.49 7.07 11.62
C GLN A 78 -11.29 8.02 11.55
N ARG A 79 -10.11 7.54 11.94
CA ARG A 79 -8.86 8.30 11.85
C ARG A 79 -8.46 8.60 10.41
N PHE A 80 -8.67 7.67 9.48
CA PHE A 80 -8.45 7.90 8.05
C PHE A 80 -9.39 8.97 7.48
N LEU A 81 -10.68 8.91 7.81
CA LEU A 81 -11.64 9.91 7.35
C LEU A 81 -11.27 11.31 7.87
N LYS A 82 -10.92 11.43 9.16
CA LYS A 82 -10.46 12.69 9.75
C LYS A 82 -9.16 13.20 9.12
N TRP A 83 -8.16 12.33 8.96
CA TRP A 83 -6.87 12.69 8.38
C TRP A 83 -7.03 13.14 6.91
N SER A 84 -7.68 12.31 6.08
CA SER A 84 -7.81 12.59 4.63
C SER A 84 -8.59 13.86 4.32
N GLN A 85 -9.61 14.19 5.12
CA GLN A 85 -10.43 15.40 4.96
C GLN A 85 -9.80 16.65 5.58
N THR A 86 -8.64 16.52 6.24
CA THR A 86 -7.94 17.69 6.77
C THR A 86 -7.36 18.48 5.59
N PRO A 87 -7.75 19.75 5.40
CA PRO A 87 -7.36 20.52 4.24
C PRO A 87 -5.87 20.85 4.28
N ARG A 88 -5.24 20.87 3.09
CA ARG A 88 -3.84 21.32 2.89
C ARG A 88 -2.81 20.44 3.60
N LEU A 89 -3.03 19.12 3.63
CA LEU A 89 -1.95 18.18 3.87
C LEU A 89 -0.79 18.47 2.90
N LEU A 90 0.44 18.44 3.41
CA LEU A 90 1.60 18.66 2.57
C LEU A 90 1.77 17.47 1.63
N ASP A 91 2.21 17.75 0.40
CA ASP A 91 2.54 16.70 -0.57
C ASP A 91 3.56 15.75 0.05
N GLY A 92 3.22 14.46 0.08
CA GLY A 92 4.07 13.41 0.63
C GLY A 92 4.01 13.22 2.15
N THR A 93 3.06 13.83 2.86
CA THR A 93 2.79 13.53 4.27
C THR A 93 2.40 12.06 4.45
N THR A 94 3.15 11.33 5.26
CA THR A 94 2.86 9.93 5.59
C THR A 94 1.92 9.85 6.79
N PRO A 95 0.74 9.21 6.68
CA PRO A 95 -0.14 9.02 7.83
C PRO A 95 0.36 7.91 8.79
N PRO A 96 -0.17 7.85 10.02
CA PRO A 96 0.04 6.73 10.94
C PRO A 96 -0.25 5.38 10.30
N LEU A 97 0.39 4.31 10.77
CA LEU A 97 0.29 2.98 10.15
C LEU A 97 -1.16 2.46 10.03
N ASP A 98 -2.00 2.74 11.03
CA ASP A 98 -3.42 2.36 11.03
C ASP A 98 -4.22 3.09 9.93
N VAL A 99 -3.95 4.38 9.74
CA VAL A 99 -4.56 5.20 8.69
C VAL A 99 -4.02 4.81 7.31
N LEU A 100 -2.72 4.57 7.20
CA LEU A 100 -2.07 4.12 5.97
C LEU A 100 -2.63 2.79 5.48
N MET A 101 -2.94 1.86 6.40
CA MET A 101 -3.59 0.58 6.09
C MET A 101 -4.98 0.76 5.46
N VAL A 102 -5.80 1.66 6.02
CA VAL A 102 -7.13 1.96 5.47
C VAL A 102 -7.00 2.63 4.11
N TRP A 103 -6.08 3.59 3.98
CA TRP A 103 -5.85 4.31 2.73
C TRP A 103 -5.36 3.38 1.62
N HIS A 104 -4.40 2.51 1.92
CA HIS A 104 -3.91 1.45 1.04
C HIS A 104 -5.06 0.58 0.51
N ALA A 105 -5.89 0.04 1.41
CA ALA A 105 -7.01 -0.80 1.02
C ALA A 105 -8.06 -0.07 0.16
N TYR A 106 -8.25 1.24 0.41
CA TYR A 106 -9.16 2.05 -0.40
C TYR A 106 -8.62 2.25 -1.82
N MET A 107 -7.34 2.56 -1.99
CA MET A 107 -6.72 2.74 -3.31
C MET A 107 -6.71 1.46 -4.17
N LEU A 108 -6.75 0.28 -3.54
CA LEU A 108 -6.99 -1.00 -4.24
C LEU A 108 -8.44 -1.16 -4.77
N ASN A 109 -9.25 -0.11 -4.68
CA ASN A 109 -10.54 0.06 -5.36
C ASN A 109 -10.47 1.40 -6.15
N PRO A 110 -9.67 1.48 -7.22
CA PRO A 110 -9.22 2.75 -7.79
C PRO A 110 -10.35 3.66 -8.26
N GLY A 111 -11.44 3.10 -8.81
CA GLY A 111 -12.62 3.89 -9.19
C GLY A 111 -13.29 4.55 -7.98
N ALA A 112 -13.62 3.77 -6.95
CA ALA A 112 -14.25 4.27 -5.74
C ALA A 112 -13.37 5.30 -4.99
N TYR A 113 -12.05 5.09 -4.97
CA TYR A 113 -11.12 6.04 -4.37
C TYR A 113 -11.02 7.35 -5.16
N LEU A 114 -10.97 7.30 -6.51
CA LEU A 114 -10.97 8.50 -7.34
C LEU A 114 -12.27 9.30 -7.20
N ASP A 115 -13.42 8.62 -7.10
CA ASP A 115 -14.71 9.28 -6.84
C ASP A 115 -14.70 10.00 -5.47
N TYR A 116 -14.11 9.39 -4.44
CA TYR A 116 -13.92 10.01 -3.12
C TYR A 116 -12.97 11.23 -3.19
N GLU A 117 -11.89 11.10 -3.94
CA GLU A 117 -10.89 12.14 -4.15
C GLU A 117 -11.51 13.40 -4.80
N GLU A 118 -12.34 13.20 -5.81
CA GLU A 118 -13.05 14.29 -6.50
C GLU A 118 -14.18 14.87 -5.64
N ALA A 119 -15.08 14.02 -5.15
CA ALA A 119 -16.33 14.47 -4.52
C ALA A 119 -16.14 15.00 -3.09
N VAL A 120 -15.14 14.51 -2.37
CA VAL A 120 -14.99 14.75 -0.92
C VAL A 120 -13.70 15.50 -0.62
N LEU A 121 -12.60 15.12 -1.27
CA LEU A 121 -11.29 15.72 -1.03
C LEU A 121 -10.98 16.88 -1.97
N HIS A 122 -11.85 17.14 -2.96
CA HIS A 122 -11.71 18.20 -3.95
C HIS A 122 -10.34 18.22 -4.64
N GLY A 123 -9.81 17.05 -5.02
CA GLY A 123 -8.54 16.98 -5.73
C GLY A 123 -7.29 17.10 -4.84
N GLN A 124 -7.42 17.05 -3.51
CA GLN A 124 -6.31 17.32 -2.58
C GLN A 124 -5.07 16.47 -2.82
N PHE A 125 -5.22 15.20 -3.19
CA PHE A 125 -4.10 14.28 -3.37
C PHE A 125 -3.74 14.07 -4.85
N GLY A 126 -4.58 14.54 -5.77
CA GLY A 126 -4.37 14.48 -7.22
C GLY A 126 -4.20 13.05 -7.75
N GLY A 127 -4.67 12.04 -7.01
CA GLY A 127 -4.48 10.63 -7.33
C GLY A 127 -3.01 10.17 -7.36
N LYS A 128 -2.05 10.94 -6.83
CA LYS A 128 -0.62 10.57 -6.78
C LYS A 128 -0.38 9.34 -5.90
N GLY A 129 -1.20 9.17 -4.86
CA GLY A 129 -1.16 8.02 -3.97
C GLY A 129 0.00 8.06 -2.97
N ILE A 130 0.64 6.91 -2.73
CA ILE A 130 1.67 6.77 -1.70
C ILE A 130 2.99 7.42 -2.11
N ALA A 131 3.54 8.28 -1.25
CA ALA A 131 4.90 8.80 -1.39
C ALA A 131 5.93 7.75 -0.93
N TRP A 132 6.32 6.87 -1.85
CA TRP A 132 7.16 5.70 -1.57
C TRP A 132 8.51 6.02 -0.90
N ALA A 133 9.13 7.16 -1.23
CA ALA A 133 10.38 7.58 -0.60
C ALA A 133 10.19 7.91 0.89
N SER A 134 9.18 8.73 1.21
CA SER A 134 8.82 9.06 2.59
C SER A 134 8.43 7.81 3.37
N LEU A 135 7.64 6.93 2.75
CA LEU A 135 7.20 5.67 3.37
C LEU A 135 8.38 4.75 3.69
N ARG A 136 9.34 4.59 2.76
CA ARG A 136 10.56 3.80 2.99
C ARG A 136 11.28 4.30 4.24
N ASP A 137 11.40 5.61 4.40
CA ASP A 137 12.11 6.22 5.52
C ASP A 137 11.37 6.06 6.86
N CYS A 138 10.08 5.66 6.82
CA CYS A 138 9.28 5.33 8.01
C CYS A 138 9.40 3.86 8.44
N ILE A 139 9.97 2.96 7.64
CA ILE A 139 10.00 1.51 7.94
C ILE A 139 11.45 1.04 8.17
N ASP A 140 11.74 0.55 9.37
CA ASP A 140 13.03 -0.09 9.65
C ASP A 140 13.15 -1.41 8.89
N MET A 141 14.11 -1.52 7.96
CA MET A 141 14.24 -2.69 7.08
C MET A 141 14.59 -4.01 7.79
N ASN A 142 15.10 -3.96 9.02
CA ASN A 142 15.52 -5.16 9.76
C ASN A 142 14.40 -5.69 10.64
N THR A 143 13.66 -4.78 11.26
CA THR A 143 12.65 -5.06 12.28
C THR A 143 11.23 -4.87 11.76
N THR A 144 11.06 -4.20 10.60
CA THR A 144 9.79 -3.77 10.00
C THR A 144 8.93 -2.89 10.90
N ALA A 145 9.54 -2.33 11.94
CA ALA A 145 8.92 -1.34 12.80
C ALA A 145 8.65 -0.07 12.00
N PHE A 146 7.39 0.38 12.05
CA PHE A 146 6.97 1.62 11.43
C PHE A 146 7.09 2.77 12.45
N THR A 147 7.75 3.86 12.07
CA THR A 147 7.86 5.09 12.87
C THR A 147 7.68 6.28 11.95
N LEU A 148 6.79 7.21 12.31
CA LEU A 148 6.61 8.42 11.53
C LEU A 148 7.85 9.30 11.58
N LEU A 149 8.09 10.03 10.48
CA LEU A 149 9.07 11.11 10.48
C LEU A 149 8.58 12.24 11.40
N PRO A 150 9.48 12.97 12.09
CA PRO A 150 9.08 14.01 13.05
C PRO A 150 8.17 15.11 12.48
N ALA A 151 8.32 15.43 11.19
CA ALA A 151 7.46 16.41 10.52
C ALA A 151 6.03 15.89 10.33
N ASP A 152 5.88 14.63 9.92
CA ASP A 152 4.58 13.98 9.77
C ASP A 152 3.93 13.75 11.13
N GLU A 153 4.70 13.32 12.14
CA GLU A 153 4.21 13.17 13.51
C GLU A 153 3.64 14.48 14.07
N ALA A 154 4.33 15.60 13.86
CA ALA A 154 3.86 16.91 14.30
C ALA A 154 2.52 17.31 13.64
N ILE A 155 2.34 16.97 12.36
CA ILE A 155 1.07 17.17 11.65
C ILE A 155 -0.04 16.34 12.30
N ILE A 156 0.20 15.05 12.57
CA ILE A 156 -0.78 14.15 13.19
C ILE A 156 -1.19 14.64 14.59
N VAL A 157 -0.22 15.05 15.41
CA VAL A 157 -0.48 15.62 16.73
C VAL A 157 -1.28 16.93 16.64
N SER A 158 -0.99 17.79 15.66
CA SER A 158 -1.75 19.03 15.44
C SER A 158 -3.23 18.79 15.11
N MET A 159 -3.55 17.63 14.53
CA MET A 159 -4.91 17.18 14.25
C MET A 159 -5.62 16.56 15.47
N SER A 160 -4.97 16.52 16.64
CA SER A 160 -5.43 15.76 17.81
C SER A 160 -5.66 14.29 17.46
N LEU A 161 -4.69 13.68 16.79
CA LEU A 161 -4.60 12.25 16.54
C LEU A 161 -3.32 11.73 17.20
N ASP A 162 -3.39 10.54 17.82
CA ASP A 162 -2.19 9.86 18.30
C ASP A 162 -1.39 9.27 17.14
N PRO A 163 -0.06 9.44 17.07
CA PRO A 163 0.80 8.82 16.05
C PRO A 163 0.81 7.28 16.07
N ASP A 164 0.54 6.67 17.23
CA ASP A 164 0.43 5.22 17.43
C ASP A 164 -0.90 4.88 18.09
N LEU A 165 -1.88 4.46 17.28
CA LEU A 165 -3.20 4.07 17.77
C LEU A 165 -3.14 2.89 18.75
N LEU A 166 -2.35 1.87 18.46
CA LEU A 166 -2.27 0.68 19.32
C LEU A 166 -1.59 1.00 20.65
N GLY A 167 -0.54 1.83 20.62
CA GLY A 167 0.10 2.37 21.83
C GLY A 167 -0.88 3.16 22.69
N ALA A 168 -1.65 4.06 22.08
CA ALA A 168 -2.65 4.86 22.80
C ALA A 168 -3.78 3.99 23.40
N MET A 169 -4.21 2.93 22.70
CA MET A 169 -5.16 1.95 23.23
C MET A 169 -4.58 1.15 24.41
N LYS A 170 -3.31 0.72 24.32
CA LYS A 170 -2.60 0.03 25.42
C LYS A 170 -2.49 0.87 26.68
N LEU A 171 -2.36 2.19 26.54
CA LEU A 171 -2.30 3.15 27.64
C LEU A 171 -3.69 3.59 28.15
N GLY A 172 -4.78 3.12 27.53
CA GLY A 172 -6.15 3.53 27.88
C GLY A 172 -6.49 4.98 27.53
N MET A 173 -5.70 5.61 26.65
CA MET A 173 -5.92 6.99 26.18
C MET A 173 -7.04 7.08 25.14
N VAL A 174 -7.30 5.97 24.43
CA VAL A 174 -8.42 5.83 23.50
C VAL A 174 -9.46 4.93 24.14
N ASN A 175 -10.66 5.47 24.37
CA ASN A 175 -11.80 4.67 24.81
C ASN A 175 -12.61 4.20 23.59
N PRO A 176 -12.58 2.90 23.24
CA PRO A 176 -13.27 2.40 22.06
C PRO A 176 -14.79 2.43 22.17
N LEU A 177 -15.33 2.56 23.40
CA LEU A 177 -16.77 2.52 23.69
C LEU A 177 -17.41 3.92 23.80
N VAL A 178 -16.62 5.00 23.69
CA VAL A 178 -17.08 6.39 23.92
C VAL A 178 -16.81 7.26 22.69
N GLN A 179 -16.61 6.66 21.52
CA GLN A 179 -16.48 7.46 20.31
C GLN A 179 -17.86 7.86 19.81
N LYS A 180 -18.10 9.18 19.76
CA LYS A 180 -19.20 9.74 18.99
C LYS A 180 -18.99 9.29 17.55
N GLU A 181 -19.99 8.66 16.94
CA GLU A 181 -20.01 8.47 15.49
C GLU A 181 -19.63 9.80 14.85
N VAL A 182 -18.57 9.81 14.05
CA VAL A 182 -18.37 10.93 13.14
C VAL A 182 -19.60 10.89 12.24
N GLU A 183 -20.42 11.94 12.27
CA GLU A 183 -21.41 12.16 11.21
C GLU A 183 -20.61 12.32 9.92
N VAL A 184 -20.37 11.19 9.23
CA VAL A 184 -19.68 11.19 7.95
C VAL A 184 -20.66 11.78 6.95
N ALA A 185 -20.50 13.07 6.67
CA ALA A 185 -21.28 13.80 5.68
C ALA A 185 -21.03 13.34 4.22
N CYS A 186 -20.43 12.17 4.02
CA CYS A 186 -19.72 11.81 2.79
C CYS A 186 -20.02 10.37 2.36
N SER A 187 -20.30 10.16 1.07
CA SER A 187 -20.52 8.86 0.46
C SER A 187 -19.20 8.10 0.25
N VAL A 188 -18.70 7.45 1.29
CA VAL A 188 -17.72 6.37 1.08
C VAL A 188 -18.47 5.23 0.38
N GLN A 189 -18.10 4.93 -0.87
CA GLN A 189 -18.86 3.99 -1.71
C GLN A 189 -18.68 2.51 -1.30
N ILE A 190 -17.67 2.22 -0.47
CA ILE A 190 -17.32 0.87 -0.05
C ILE A 190 -17.20 0.78 1.47
N ASP A 191 -17.45 -0.41 2.01
CA ASP A 191 -17.09 -0.73 3.40
C ASP A 191 -15.56 -0.84 3.51
N LEU A 192 -14.94 0.15 4.16
CA LEU A 192 -13.49 0.23 4.35
C LEU A 192 -12.95 -0.85 5.30
N CYS A 193 -13.70 -1.25 6.33
CA CYS A 193 -13.31 -2.36 7.20
C CYS A 193 -13.27 -3.67 6.40
N ALA A 194 -14.29 -3.91 5.57
CA ALA A 194 -14.33 -5.06 4.68
C ALA A 194 -13.25 -4.98 3.59
N ALA A 195 -12.94 -3.80 3.07
CA ALA A 195 -11.87 -3.60 2.08
C ALA A 195 -10.51 -3.96 2.66
N VAL A 196 -10.20 -3.49 3.87
CA VAL A 196 -8.99 -3.90 4.60
C VAL A 196 -8.97 -5.41 4.79
N GLY A 197 -10.08 -6.00 5.25
CA GLY A 197 -10.22 -7.44 5.44
C GLY A 197 -9.91 -8.27 4.19
N ARG A 198 -10.40 -7.86 3.00
CA ARG A 198 -10.14 -8.56 1.73
C ARG A 198 -8.67 -8.59 1.33
N GLN A 199 -7.89 -7.59 1.75
CA GLN A 199 -6.48 -7.45 1.37
C GLN A 199 -5.51 -8.14 2.35
N PHE A 200 -6.00 -8.58 3.51
CA PHE A 200 -5.16 -9.25 4.51
C PHE A 200 -4.69 -10.64 4.06
N ASP A 201 -5.53 -11.42 3.38
CA ASP A 201 -5.11 -12.73 2.86
C ASP A 201 -3.93 -12.62 1.89
N PHE A 202 -3.91 -11.57 1.06
CA PHE A 202 -2.78 -11.26 0.20
C PHE A 202 -1.55 -10.88 1.03
N SER A 203 -1.70 -9.97 2.00
CA SER A 203 -0.61 -9.51 2.88
C SER A 203 0.04 -10.67 3.65
N GLU A 204 -0.76 -11.59 4.21
CA GLU A 204 -0.27 -12.76 4.94
C GLU A 204 0.49 -13.73 4.04
N LYS A 205 0.01 -13.97 2.80
CA LYS A 205 0.74 -14.77 1.81
C LYS A 205 2.10 -14.14 1.49
N MET A 206 2.13 -12.85 1.17
CA MET A 206 3.38 -12.14 0.85
C MET A 206 4.37 -12.16 2.02
N TYR A 207 3.87 -11.89 3.23
CA TYR A 207 4.66 -11.96 4.47
C TYR A 207 5.27 -13.36 4.67
N SER A 208 4.46 -14.42 4.52
CA SER A 208 4.90 -15.80 4.73
C SER A 208 5.99 -16.25 3.76
N LEU A 209 5.97 -15.74 2.52
CA LEU A 209 6.94 -16.07 1.49
C LEU A 209 8.27 -15.33 1.67
N ASN A 210 8.25 -14.20 2.38
CA ASN A 210 9.46 -13.52 2.85
C ASN A 210 10.46 -13.15 1.74
N TRP A 211 9.95 -12.72 0.58
CA TRP A 211 10.74 -12.50 -0.64
C TRP A 211 11.91 -11.54 -0.48
N LEU A 212 11.76 -10.50 0.35
CA LEU A 212 12.81 -9.51 0.57
C LEU A 212 14.06 -10.07 1.25
N ARG A 213 13.92 -11.21 1.94
CA ARG A 213 15.03 -11.90 2.61
C ARG A 213 15.65 -12.99 1.72
N CYS A 214 15.15 -13.19 0.50
CA CYS A 214 15.74 -14.11 -0.47
C CYS A 214 16.97 -13.48 -1.17
N PRO A 215 18.03 -14.27 -1.48
CA PRO A 215 19.23 -13.75 -2.14
C PRO A 215 18.97 -13.25 -3.57
N PHE A 216 17.86 -13.65 -4.19
CA PHE A 216 17.46 -13.28 -5.55
C PHE A 216 16.24 -12.33 -5.59
N ALA A 217 16.02 -11.55 -4.51
CA ALA A 217 14.85 -10.67 -4.39
C ALA A 217 14.77 -9.65 -5.54
N ARG A 218 15.93 -9.12 -5.97
CA ARG A 218 16.03 -8.18 -7.10
C ARG A 218 15.53 -8.79 -8.39
N GLU A 219 16.13 -9.91 -8.80
CA GLU A 219 15.83 -10.61 -10.04
C GLU A 219 14.39 -11.13 -10.04
N THR A 220 13.88 -11.50 -8.86
CA THR A 220 12.48 -11.86 -8.67
C THR A 220 11.57 -10.68 -8.99
N LEU A 221 11.78 -9.52 -8.37
CA LEU A 221 10.96 -8.33 -8.59
C LEU A 221 11.07 -7.77 -10.02
N GLU A 222 12.25 -7.84 -10.64
CA GLU A 222 12.44 -7.48 -12.06
C GLU A 222 11.59 -8.38 -12.97
N ARG A 223 11.57 -9.70 -12.69
CA ARG A 223 10.71 -10.63 -13.43
C ARG A 223 9.23 -10.36 -13.19
N CYS A 224 8.83 -10.06 -11.96
CA CYS A 224 7.44 -9.72 -11.62
C CYS A 224 6.95 -8.53 -12.47
N ALA A 225 7.78 -7.49 -12.59
CA ALA A 225 7.46 -6.29 -13.36
C ALA A 225 7.30 -6.58 -14.86
N LEU A 226 8.14 -7.47 -15.42
CA LEU A 226 8.02 -7.92 -16.81
C LEU A 226 6.75 -8.77 -17.02
N GLU A 227 6.48 -9.70 -16.12
CA GLU A 227 5.28 -10.55 -16.18
C GLU A 227 3.99 -9.75 -16.02
N TYR A 228 4.00 -8.69 -15.20
CA TYR A 228 2.89 -7.77 -15.08
C TYR A 228 2.53 -7.08 -16.40
N GLN A 229 3.52 -6.65 -17.19
CA GLN A 229 3.28 -6.07 -18.52
C GLN A 229 2.59 -7.06 -19.46
N HIS A 230 3.10 -8.31 -19.50
CA HIS A 230 2.49 -9.35 -20.31
C HIS A 230 1.08 -9.70 -19.84
N PHE A 231 0.86 -9.74 -18.52
CA PHE A 231 -0.45 -9.98 -17.93
C PHE A 231 -1.44 -8.86 -18.27
N PHE A 232 -1.04 -7.59 -18.21
CA PHE A 232 -1.91 -6.47 -18.53
C PHE A 232 -2.36 -6.50 -19.99
N LYS A 233 -1.45 -6.86 -20.89
CA LYS A 233 -1.80 -7.12 -22.29
C LYS A 233 -2.76 -8.31 -22.43
N LEU A 234 -2.51 -9.39 -21.70
CA LEU A 234 -3.36 -10.59 -21.73
C LEU A 234 -4.80 -10.30 -21.31
N ILE A 235 -5.02 -9.57 -20.21
CA ILE A 235 -6.38 -9.24 -19.74
C ILE A 235 -7.08 -8.22 -20.66
N ALA A 236 -6.32 -7.32 -21.28
CA ALA A 236 -6.85 -6.40 -22.28
C ALA A 236 -7.28 -7.13 -23.57
N ASP A 237 -6.53 -8.16 -23.98
CA ASP A 237 -6.84 -8.97 -25.16
C ASP A 237 -7.99 -9.99 -24.91
N ASN A 238 -8.39 -10.19 -23.66
CA ASN A 238 -9.35 -11.22 -23.25
C ASN A 238 -10.40 -10.71 -22.25
N THR A 239 -11.05 -9.58 -22.56
CA THR A 239 -12.01 -8.90 -21.66
C THR A 239 -13.22 -9.75 -21.25
N GLU A 240 -13.56 -10.77 -22.04
CA GLU A 240 -14.65 -11.72 -21.75
C GLU A 240 -14.25 -12.81 -20.74
N LEU A 241 -12.95 -12.95 -20.44
CA LEU A 241 -12.43 -13.97 -19.53
C LEU A 241 -12.07 -13.36 -18.17
N ALA A 242 -12.50 -14.02 -17.09
CA ALA A 242 -12.07 -13.71 -15.74
C ALA A 242 -10.66 -14.27 -15.49
N ILE A 243 -9.63 -13.59 -16.01
CA ILE A 243 -8.23 -13.97 -15.84
C ILE A 243 -7.70 -13.39 -14.53
N MET A 244 -7.22 -14.25 -13.64
CA MET A 244 -6.63 -13.85 -12.36
C MET A 244 -5.10 -13.81 -12.44
N PRO A 245 -4.45 -12.83 -11.79
CA PRO A 245 -3.00 -12.74 -11.76
C PRO A 245 -2.41 -13.87 -10.92
N THR A 246 -1.18 -14.25 -11.22
CA THR A 246 -0.33 -14.97 -10.28
C THR A 246 0.04 -14.05 -9.12
N LEU A 247 0.38 -14.61 -7.95
CA LEU A 247 0.69 -13.83 -6.75
C LEU A 247 1.77 -12.74 -6.95
N HIS A 248 2.76 -13.01 -7.79
CA HIS A 248 3.86 -12.07 -8.07
C HIS A 248 3.47 -10.94 -9.04
N VAL A 249 2.61 -11.22 -10.02
CA VAL A 249 2.00 -10.19 -10.87
C VAL A 249 1.05 -9.33 -10.02
N ASP A 250 0.31 -9.97 -9.12
CA ASP A 250 -0.65 -9.32 -8.23
C ASP A 250 0.04 -8.31 -7.29
N LEU A 251 1.26 -8.59 -6.83
CA LEU A 251 2.08 -7.61 -6.10
C LEU A 251 2.32 -6.34 -6.91
N VAL A 252 2.77 -6.46 -8.16
CA VAL A 252 3.05 -5.29 -9.01
C VAL A 252 1.74 -4.55 -9.32
N TRP A 253 0.65 -5.28 -9.56
CA TRP A 253 -0.66 -4.69 -9.80
C TRP A 253 -1.18 -3.92 -8.59
N HIS A 254 -1.15 -4.50 -7.39
CA HIS A 254 -1.50 -3.80 -6.17
C HIS A 254 -0.59 -2.58 -5.96
N THR A 255 0.72 -2.69 -6.20
CA THR A 255 1.65 -1.55 -6.13
C THR A 255 1.26 -0.43 -7.08
N HIS A 256 0.83 -0.75 -8.31
CA HIS A 256 0.41 0.24 -9.29
C HIS A 256 -0.88 0.97 -8.88
N GLN A 257 -1.84 0.25 -8.33
CA GLN A 257 -3.10 0.82 -7.85
C GLN A 257 -2.92 1.81 -6.69
N LEU A 258 -1.79 1.74 -5.96
CA LEU A 258 -1.41 2.70 -4.91
C LEU A 258 -0.92 4.04 -5.46
N SER A 259 -0.96 4.23 -6.78
CA SER A 259 -0.89 5.50 -7.50
C SER A 259 -2.08 5.63 -8.46
N PRO A 260 -3.30 5.89 -7.97
CA PRO A 260 -4.55 5.77 -8.74
C PRO A 260 -4.57 6.54 -10.08
N ALA A 261 -3.99 7.74 -10.15
CA ALA A 261 -3.92 8.52 -11.37
C ALA A 261 -3.01 7.86 -12.42
N SER A 262 -1.82 7.39 -12.00
CA SER A 262 -0.89 6.65 -12.87
C SER A 262 -1.52 5.33 -13.35
N TYR A 263 -2.17 4.60 -12.45
CA TYR A 263 -2.85 3.35 -12.79
C TYR A 263 -3.96 3.57 -13.82
N ARG A 264 -4.79 4.60 -13.64
CA ARG A 264 -5.85 4.97 -14.60
C ARG A 264 -5.27 5.34 -15.95
N ALA A 265 -4.24 6.20 -15.98
CA ALA A 265 -3.57 6.58 -17.21
C ALA A 265 -2.99 5.37 -17.96
N TYR A 266 -2.36 4.43 -17.25
CA TYR A 266 -1.84 3.20 -17.85
C TYR A 266 -2.93 2.28 -18.42
N CYS A 267 -4.08 2.17 -17.74
CA CYS A 267 -5.24 1.45 -18.25
C CYS A 267 -5.77 2.09 -19.54
N ASP A 268 -5.91 3.42 -19.54
CA ASP A 268 -6.38 4.19 -20.69
C ASP A 268 -5.42 4.07 -21.88
N GLU A 269 -4.11 4.19 -21.66
CA GLU A 269 -3.10 4.02 -22.73
C GLU A 269 -3.10 2.60 -23.30
N THR A 270 -3.15 1.57 -22.45
CA THR A 270 -3.11 0.17 -22.92
C THR A 270 -4.36 -0.19 -23.71
N THR A 271 -5.53 0.31 -23.29
CA THR A 271 -6.79 0.12 -24.02
C THR A 271 -6.87 0.99 -25.28
N TRP A 272 -6.36 2.23 -25.25
CA TRP A 272 -6.34 3.16 -26.38
C TRP A 272 -5.34 2.77 -27.48
N GLN A 273 -4.14 2.29 -27.11
CA GLN A 273 -3.15 1.77 -28.05
C GLN A 273 -3.75 0.64 -28.90
N TRP A 274 -4.63 -0.19 -28.31
CA TRP A 274 -5.36 -1.20 -29.07
C TRP A 274 -6.44 -0.60 -29.97
N GLN A 275 -7.28 0.32 -29.48
CA GLN A 275 -8.29 0.97 -30.33
C GLN A 275 -7.65 1.64 -31.56
N SER A 276 -6.46 2.19 -31.40
CA SER A 276 -5.68 2.79 -32.48
C SER A 276 -4.98 1.76 -33.38
N ALA A 277 -4.45 0.65 -32.83
CA ALA A 277 -3.80 -0.41 -33.61
C ALA A 277 -4.80 -1.32 -34.36
N ALA A 278 -6.00 -1.52 -33.82
CA ALA A 278 -7.09 -2.22 -34.49
C ALA A 278 -7.76 -1.36 -35.58
N ALA A 279 -7.51 -0.04 -35.61
CA ALA A 279 -8.01 0.88 -36.61
C ALA A 279 -7.15 0.95 -37.91
N GLU A 280 -6.01 0.26 -37.99
CA GLU A 280 -5.22 0.14 -39.22
C GLU A 280 -5.15 -1.28 -39.80
N PRO A 281 -6.20 -1.75 -40.52
CA PRO A 281 -6.01 -2.76 -41.57
C PRO A 281 -6.24 -2.24 -43.00
N TYR A 282 -6.63 -0.97 -43.20
CA TYR A 282 -7.03 -0.48 -44.54
C TYR A 282 -6.51 0.93 -44.90
N ARG A 283 -5.20 1.15 -44.80
CA ARG A 283 -4.54 2.13 -45.69
C ARG A 283 -3.86 1.37 -46.83
N THR A 284 -4.61 1.15 -47.91
CA THR A 284 -3.98 0.88 -49.21
C THR A 284 -3.24 2.14 -49.67
N PRO A 285 -2.01 2.02 -50.18
CA PRO A 285 -1.29 3.15 -50.72
C PRO A 285 -1.99 3.64 -52.01
N ASN A 286 -2.29 4.93 -52.06
CA ASN A 286 -2.56 5.65 -53.31
C ASN A 286 -1.30 6.39 -53.75
#